data_AF-A0A9Q1F5S2-F1
#
_entry.id   AF-A0A9Q1F5S2-F1
#
_cell.length_a   1.000
_cell.length_b   1.000
_cell.length_c   1.000
_cell.angle_alpha   90.00
_cell.angle_beta   90.00
_cell.angle_gamma   90.00
#
_symmetry.space_group_name_H-M   'P 1'
#
loop_
_entity.id
_entity.type
_entity.pdbx_description
1 polymer ?
#
loop_
_entity_poly.entity_id
_entity_poly.type
_entity_poly.pdbx_seq_one_letter_code
_entity_poly.pdbx_strand_id
1 'polypeptide(L)' 'MDIFSEWCSENCLDLNASKTKELVIDFHRGQFTFPKLVVNGQAIESVEAYTALQLSRDSIPDCKGQAA' A
#
# COMPACT_ATOMS: atom_id res chain seq x y z
N MET A 1 -8.81 1.87 -17.89
CA MET A 1 -8.91 0.55 -17.27
C MET A 1 -7.68 0.37 -16.41
N ASP A 2 -7.86 -0.07 -15.16
CA ASP A 2 -6.77 -0.32 -14.22
C ASP A 2 -6.17 -1.70 -14.49
N ILE A 3 -4.94 -1.72 -15.02
CA ILE A 3 -4.21 -2.95 -15.41
C ILE A 3 -4.02 -3.87 -14.19
N PHE A 4 -3.87 -3.29 -13.00
CA PHE A 4 -3.69 -4.07 -11.77
C PHE A 4 -4.96 -4.84 -11.39
N SER A 5 -6.12 -4.18 -11.44
CA SER A 5 -7.41 -4.81 -11.18
C SER A 5 -7.72 -5.95 -12.16
N GLU A 6 -7.38 -5.79 -13.44
CA GLU A 6 -7.56 -6.82 -14.47
C GLU A 6 -6.70 -8.06 -14.17
N TRP A 7 -5.41 -7.85 -13.88
CA TRP A 7 -4.51 -8.95 -13.52
C TRP A 7 -4.97 -9.69 -12.26
N CYS A 8 -5.46 -8.97 -11.23
CA CYS A 8 -6.03 -9.61 -10.05
C CYS A 8 -7.21 -10.51 -10.40
N SER A 9 -8.13 -10.03 -11.25
CA SER A 9 -9.27 -10.83 -11.72
C SER A 9 -8.82 -12.08 -12.49
N GLU A 10 -7.82 -11.97 -13.35
CA GLU A 10 -7.28 -13.11 -14.11
C GLU A 10 -6.59 -14.16 -13.22
N ASN A 11 -6.12 -13.76 -12.03
CA ASN A 11 -5.40 -14.61 -11.09
C ASN A 11 -6.24 -15.00 -9.87
N CYS A 12 -7.57 -14.89 -9.94
CA CYS A 12 -8.49 -15.22 -8.86
C CYS A 12 -8.21 -14.45 -7.55
N LEU A 13 -7.69 -13.23 -7.66
CA LEU A 13 -7.47 -12.31 -6.55
C LEU A 13 -8.58 -11.26 -6.52
N ASP A 14 -9.25 -11.13 -5.38
CA ASP A 14 -10.22 -10.07 -5.15
C ASP A 14 -9.57 -8.91 -4.40
N LEU A 15 -9.77 -7.70 -4.91
CA LEU A 15 -9.23 -6.48 -4.32
C LEU A 15 -10.23 -5.92 -3.32
N ASN A 16 -9.84 -5.91 -2.04
CA ASN A 16 -10.65 -5.34 -1.00
C ASN A 16 -10.54 -3.80 -0.99
N ALA A 17 -11.26 -3.16 -1.91
CA ALA A 17 -11.29 -1.71 -2.06
C ALA A 17 -11.67 -0.95 -0.77
N SER A 18 -12.43 -1.58 0.14
CA SER A 18 -12.80 -0.95 1.41
C SER A 18 -11.62 -0.83 2.40
N LYS A 19 -10.68 -1.77 2.35
CA LYS A 19 -9.47 -1.79 3.18
C LYS A 19 -8.27 -1.12 2.50
N THR A 20 -8.27 -1.03 1.18
CA THR A 20 -7.22 -0.33 0.42
C THR A 20 -7.35 1.18 0.60
N LYS A 21 -6.22 1.84 0.86
CA LYS A 21 -6.11 3.30 0.94
C LYS A 21 -5.02 3.76 -0.03
N GLU A 22 -5.20 4.94 -0.59
CA GLU A 22 -4.24 5.57 -1.48
C GLU A 22 -3.36 6.54 -0.68
N LEU A 23 -2.04 6.46 -0.82
CA LEU A 23 -1.12 7.46 -0.28
C LEU A 23 -0.42 8.16 -1.44
N VAL A 24 -0.65 9.45 -1.59
CA VAL A 24 0.00 10.26 -2.64
C VAL A 24 1.13 11.06 -2.01
N ILE A 25 2.35 10.83 -2.49
CA ILE A 25 3.54 11.58 -2.10
C ILE A 25 3.95 12.44 -3.29
N ASP A 26 3.67 13.74 -3.20
CA ASP A 26 4.00 14.71 -4.24
C ASP A 26 5.26 15.51 -3.86
N PHE A 27 6.24 15.55 -4.77
CA PHE A 27 7.50 16.29 -4.59
C PHE A 27 7.59 17.55 -5.47
N HIS A 28 6.56 17.85 -6.26
CA HIS A 28 6.55 19.05 -7.09
C HIS A 28 6.46 20.33 -6.26
N ARG A 29 6.98 21.43 -6.79
CA ARG A 29 6.82 22.77 -6.19
C ARG A 29 5.47 23.34 -6.59
N GLY A 30 4.44 23.10 -5.79
CA GLY A 30 3.08 23.61 -6.00
C GLY A 30 2.02 22.68 -5.42
N GLN A 31 0.76 23.11 -5.40
CA GLN A 31 -0.35 22.20 -5.12
C GLN A 31 -0.80 21.53 -6.42
N PHE A 32 -0.75 20.20 -6.43
CA PHE A 32 -1.32 19.40 -7.51
C PHE A 32 -2.56 18.68 -7.01
N THR A 33 -3.62 18.66 -7.82
CA THR A 33 -4.82 17.87 -7.55
C THR A 33 -4.74 16.57 -8.33
N PHE A 34 -4.65 15.45 -7.62
CA PHE A 34 -4.63 14.13 -8.22
C PHE A 34 -6.07 13.64 -8.45
N PRO A 35 -6.36 13.01 -9.60
CA PRO A 35 -7.64 12.35 -9.81
C PRO A 35 -7.79 11.21 -8.80
N LYS A 36 -9.00 11.00 -8.28
CA LYS A 36 -9.25 9.90 -7.34
C LYS A 36 -8.98 8.55 -7.99
N LEU A 37 -8.20 7.70 -7.32
CA LEU A 37 -8.04 6.31 -7.71
C LEU A 37 -9.37 5.57 -7.58
N VAL A 38 -9.73 4.81 -8.62
CA VAL A 38 -10.92 3.96 -8.64
C VAL A 38 -10.49 2.53 -8.90
N VAL A 39 -10.83 1.63 -7.98
CA VAL A 39 -10.56 0.19 -8.07
C VAL A 39 -11.90 -0.53 -8.05
N ASN A 40 -12.15 -1.41 -9.03
CA ASN A 40 -13.42 -2.13 -9.18
C ASN A 40 -14.66 -1.22 -9.14
N GLY A 41 -14.57 -0.01 -9.71
CA GLY A 41 -15.65 0.98 -9.71
C GLY A 41 -15.86 1.71 -8.38
N GLN A 42 -15.09 1.39 -7.35
CA GLN A 42 -15.12 2.05 -6.05
C GLN A 42 -13.98 3.08 -5.95
N ALA A 43 -14.31 4.31 -5.58
CA ALA A 43 -13.30 5.32 -5.26
C ALA A 43 -12.55 4.93 -3.99
N ILE A 44 -11.21 4.94 -4.07
CA ILE A 44 -10.32 4.67 -2.95
C ILE A 44 -10.15 5.95 -2.12
N GLU A 45 -10.14 5.80 -0.80
CA GLU A 45 -9.89 6.90 0.12
C GLU A 45 -8.38 7.20 0.16
N SER A 46 -8.04 8.47 -0.02
CA SER A 46 -6.68 8.96 0.12
C SER A 46 -6.35 9.24 1.60
N VAL A 47 -5.16 8.87 2.04
CA VAL A 47 -4.67 9.05 3.40
C VAL A 47 -3.37 9.86 3.38
N GLU A 48 -3.08 10.54 4.50
CA GLU A 48 -1.88 11.39 4.63
C GLU A 48 -0.68 10.64 5.21
N ALA A 49 -0.90 9.48 5.83
CA ALA A 49 0.15 8.68 6.45
C ALA A 49 -0.25 7.20 6.47
N TYR A 50 0.77 6.33 6.57
CA TYR A 50 0.59 4.90 6.78
C TYR A 50 1.42 4.42 7.95
N THR A 51 0.97 3.35 8.62
CA THR A 51 1.77 2.61 9.60
C THR A 51 2.11 1.26 8.99
N ALA A 52 3.41 0.99 8.82
CA ALA A 52 3.85 -0.34 8.44
C ALA A 52 3.54 -1.34 9.57
N LEU A 53 3.10 -2.54 9.21
CA LEU A 53 2.87 -3.61 10.17
C LEU A 53 4.17 -3.89 10.94
N GLN A 54 4.11 -3.73 12.25
CA GLN A 54 5.21 -4.09 13.14
C GLN A 54 5.33 -5.61 13.17
N LEU A 55 6.43 -6.14 12.64
CA LEU A 55 6.81 -7.53 12.90
C LEU A 55 7.33 -7.59 14.34
N SER A 56 6.68 -8.36 15.21
CA SER A 56 7.19 -8.65 16.54
C SER A 56 8.56 -9.31 16.41
N ARG A 57 9.58 -8.75 17.08
CA ARG A 57 10.99 -9.20 17.00
C ARG A 57 11.23 -10.58 17.64
N ASP A 58 10.21 -11.22 18.19
CA ASP A 58 10.31 -12.49 18.92
C ASP A 58 10.52 -13.72 17.99
N SER A 59 10.58 -13.53 16.67
CA SER A 59 10.78 -14.62 15.69
C SER A 59 12.12 -14.58 14.95
N ILE A 60 13.00 -13.61 15.23
CA ILE A 60 14.35 -13.58 14.65
C ILE A 60 15.31 -14.18 15.69
N PRO A 61 15.92 -15.36 15.44
CA PRO A 61 16.92 -15.89 16.36
C PRO A 61 18.04 -14.88 16.53
N ASP A 62 18.32 -14.57 17.78
CA ASP A 62 19.25 -13.56 18.26
C ASP A 62 20.62 -13.73 17.58
N CYS A 63 20.94 -12.89 16.58
CA CYS A 63 22.30 -12.81 16.05
C CYS A 63 23.19 -12.13 17.09
N LYS A 64 23.59 -12.87 18.12
CA LYS A 64 24.67 -12.46 19.01
C LYS A 64 25.98 -12.51 18.23
N GLY A 65 26.41 -11.34 17.75
CA GLY A 65 27.79 -11.13 17.34
C GLY A 65 28.70 -11.37 18.55
N GLN A 66 29.49 -12.43 18.49
CA GLN A 66 30.56 -12.70 19.44
C GLN A 66 31.76 -11.85 18.98
N ALA A 67 32.03 -10.75 19.70
CA ALA A 67 33.30 -10.05 19.58
C ALA A 67 34.37 -10.91 20.27
N ALA A 68 35.38 -11.33 19.50
CA ALA A 68 36.64 -11.88 19.97
C ALA A 68 37.77 -11.02 19.40
#